data_AF-A0A9P8NDU2-F1
#
_entry.id   AF-A0A9P8NDU2-F1
#
_cell.length_a   1.000
_cell.length_b   1.000
_cell.length_c   1.000
_cell.angle_alpha   90.00
_cell.angle_beta   90.00
_cell.angle_gamma   90.00
#
_symmetry.space_group_name_H-M   'P 1'
#
loop_
_entity.id
_entity.type
_entity.pdbx_description
1 polymer ?
#
loop_
_entity_poly.entity_id
_entity_poly.type
_entity_poly.pdbx_seq_one_letter_code
_entity_poly.pdbx_strand_id
1 'polypeptide(L)'
;MACSSSCLEPNFTTLSGRYCADAPRVTLVVAPAARKEQPFDTRPMLQRLKTLHIISNDVRDVYSHWQFPPFFHLPSLRNVNMGTVKEYKGWTRLNHPAVSSTSGKSPVASLVLESHCNGRDGVAEFITSCANLKEFRYQHDDDEDWAQTCKNFQPQKIYKALLTQKHSLEVLHLSHNVQVSRFPSDDKDENGPVPLDLITGGAQKPTGYSYPHR
;
A
#
# COMPACT_ATOMS: atom_id res chain seq x y z
N MET A 1 6.43 -3.50 44.53
CA MET A 1 6.45 -2.30 43.66
C MET A 1 5.70 -2.69 42.40
N ALA A 2 4.46 -2.22 42.26
CA ALA A 2 3.53 -2.70 41.23
C ALA A 2 3.87 -2.05 39.87
N CYS A 3 4.22 -2.85 38.87
CA CYS A 3 4.26 -2.39 37.48
C CYS A 3 2.81 -2.11 37.05
N SER A 4 2.50 -0.84 36.82
CA SER A 4 1.24 -0.40 36.26
C SER A 4 1.07 -1.00 34.87
N SER A 5 0.16 -1.97 34.74
CA SER A 5 -0.39 -2.40 33.47
C SER A 5 -0.99 -1.19 32.77
N SER A 6 -0.31 -0.68 31.73
CA SER A 6 -0.89 0.32 30.85
C SER A 6 -2.03 -0.34 30.06
N CYS A 7 -3.23 -0.30 30.62
CA CYS A 7 -4.46 -0.67 29.93
C CYS A 7 -4.68 0.33 28.79
N LEU A 8 -4.20 -0.01 27.59
CA LEU A 8 -4.63 0.63 26.35
C LEU A 8 -6.15 0.56 26.28
N GLU A 9 -6.81 1.71 26.12
CA GLU A 9 -8.27 1.82 26.18
C GLU A 9 -8.96 0.91 25.14
N PRO A 10 -10.05 0.20 25.53
CA PRO A 10 -10.81 -0.66 24.62
C PRO A 10 -11.60 0.11 23.54
N ASN A 11 -11.61 1.45 23.59
CA ASN A 11 -12.36 2.32 22.68
C ASN A 11 -11.50 2.98 21.61
N PHE A 12 -10.28 2.51 21.42
CA PHE A 12 -9.33 3.10 20.49
C PHE A 12 -9.79 2.97 19.02
N THR A 13 -10.21 4.08 18.41
CA THR A 13 -10.70 4.12 17.02
C THR A 13 -9.66 4.59 16.01
N THR A 14 -8.58 5.22 16.46
CA THR A 14 -7.58 5.83 15.57
C THR A 14 -6.19 5.52 16.07
N LEU A 15 -5.39 4.83 15.26
CA LEU A 15 -3.97 4.60 15.50
C LEU A 15 -3.19 5.58 14.63
N SER A 16 -2.45 6.48 15.25
CA SER A 16 -1.55 7.37 14.54
C SER A 16 -0.17 7.36 15.17
N GLY A 17 0.87 7.39 14.35
CA GLY A 17 2.23 7.51 14.85
C GLY A 17 3.29 7.22 13.80
N ARG A 18 4.54 7.29 14.23
CA ARG A 18 5.69 6.80 13.46
C ARG A 18 5.94 5.34 13.83
N TYR A 19 6.34 4.54 12.84
CA TYR A 19 6.80 3.17 13.08
C TYR A 19 8.29 3.20 13.44
N CYS A 20 8.75 2.28 14.28
CA CYS A 20 10.19 2.04 14.43
C CYS A 20 10.62 1.02 13.37
N ALA A 21 11.53 1.42 12.48
CA ALA A 21 12.06 0.56 11.41
C ALA A 21 12.69 -0.74 11.97
N ASP A 22 13.39 -0.66 13.11
CA ASP A 22 14.17 -1.77 13.68
C ASP A 22 13.37 -2.73 14.58
N ALA A 23 12.06 -2.51 14.74
CA ALA A 23 11.27 -3.33 15.66
C ALA A 23 9.88 -3.60 15.08
N PRO A 24 9.58 -4.83 14.60
CA PRO A 24 8.24 -5.22 14.14
C PRO A 24 7.24 -5.34 15.30
N ARG A 25 7.47 -4.66 16.42
CA ARG A 25 6.69 -4.70 17.67
C ARG A 25 5.22 -4.42 17.43
N VAL A 26 4.90 -3.48 16.54
CA VAL A 26 3.51 -3.19 16.22
C VAL A 26 2.87 -4.38 15.49
N THR A 27 3.54 -4.96 14.49
CA THR A 27 3.06 -6.18 13.81
C THR A 27 2.93 -7.36 14.76
N LEU A 28 3.86 -7.53 15.72
CA LEU A 28 3.80 -8.57 16.75
C LEU A 28 2.60 -8.41 17.70
N VAL A 29 2.09 -7.19 17.89
CA VAL A 29 0.90 -6.91 18.68
C VAL A 29 -0.38 -7.03 17.84
N VAL A 30 -0.36 -6.49 16.63
CA VAL A 30 -1.54 -6.41 15.75
C VAL A 30 -1.88 -7.75 15.14
N ALA A 31 -0.90 -8.59 14.81
CA ALA A 31 -1.14 -9.89 14.18
C ALA A 31 -1.95 -10.86 15.07
N PRO A 32 -1.63 -11.05 16.36
CA PRO A 32 -2.48 -11.82 17.26
C PRO A 32 -3.84 -11.13 17.50
N ALA A 33 -3.87 -9.79 17.63
CA ALA A 33 -5.12 -9.04 17.85
C ALA A 33 -6.10 -9.17 16.67
N ALA A 34 -5.59 -9.11 15.45
CA ALA A 34 -6.33 -9.33 14.20
C ALA A 34 -7.00 -10.71 14.14
N ARG A 35 -6.34 -11.73 14.72
CA ARG A 35 -6.81 -13.11 14.77
C ARG A 35 -7.56 -13.46 16.04
N LYS A 36 -7.67 -12.52 16.99
CA LYS A 36 -8.25 -12.71 18.33
C LYS A 36 -7.56 -13.85 19.10
N GLU A 37 -6.26 -13.97 18.93
CA GLU A 37 -5.40 -14.88 19.67
C GLU A 37 -5.07 -14.29 21.06
N GLN A 38 -4.59 -15.10 22.00
CA GLN A 38 -4.22 -14.61 23.33
C GLN A 38 -3.17 -13.48 23.27
N PRO A 39 -3.28 -12.42 24.09
CA PRO A 39 -4.30 -12.17 25.13
C PRO A 39 -5.55 -11.43 24.62
N PHE A 40 -5.72 -11.29 23.30
CA PHE A 40 -6.79 -10.51 22.68
C PHE A 40 -8.12 -11.26 22.52
N ASP A 41 -8.10 -12.57 22.77
CA ASP A 41 -9.28 -13.44 22.87
C ASP A 41 -10.25 -12.96 23.97
N THR A 42 -9.69 -12.59 25.13
CA THR A 42 -10.43 -12.10 26.30
C THR A 42 -10.45 -10.59 26.39
N ARG A 43 -9.54 -9.90 25.69
CA ARG A 43 -9.43 -8.44 25.64
C ARG A 43 -9.37 -7.99 24.18
N PRO A 44 -10.52 -7.83 23.50
CA PRO A 44 -10.59 -7.57 22.06
C PRO A 44 -10.16 -6.14 21.71
N MET A 45 -8.89 -5.84 21.92
CA MET A 45 -8.27 -4.57 21.56
C MET A 45 -8.20 -4.45 20.03
N LEU A 46 -8.13 -3.21 19.54
CA LEU A 46 -8.06 -2.85 18.12
C LEU A 46 -9.28 -3.25 17.28
N GLN A 47 -10.25 -4.01 17.81
CA GLN A 47 -11.44 -4.42 17.05
C GLN A 47 -12.33 -3.23 16.65
N ARG A 48 -12.21 -2.11 17.35
CA ARG A 48 -12.89 -0.83 17.07
C ARG A 48 -12.03 0.16 16.28
N LEU A 49 -10.81 -0.21 15.90
CA LEU A 49 -9.91 0.64 15.12
C LEU A 49 -10.54 0.90 13.75
N LYS A 50 -10.80 2.18 13.44
CA LYS A 50 -11.37 2.67 12.20
C LYS A 50 -10.35 3.31 11.29
N THR A 51 -9.37 3.98 11.88
CA THR A 51 -8.39 4.79 11.14
C THR A 51 -6.98 4.38 11.53
N LEU A 52 -6.16 4.08 10.53
CA LEU A 52 -4.72 3.88 10.64
C LEU A 52 -4.02 5.04 9.92
N HIS A 53 -3.16 5.76 10.63
CA HIS A 53 -2.40 6.89 10.10
C HIS A 53 -0.93 6.77 10.47
N ILE A 54 -0.14 6.13 9.61
CA ILE A 54 1.29 5.89 9.83
C ILE A 54 2.06 6.63 8.75
N ILE A 55 2.34 7.90 8.98
CA ILE A 55 3.13 8.74 8.05
C ILE A 55 4.44 9.15 8.73
N SER A 56 5.48 9.31 7.92
CA SER A 56 6.70 9.99 8.34
C SER A 56 7.14 10.99 7.29
N ASN A 57 7.71 12.09 7.77
CA ASN A 57 8.36 13.11 6.95
C ASN A 57 9.88 12.91 6.88
N ASP A 58 10.44 11.94 7.63
CA ASP A 58 11.85 11.58 7.49
C ASP A 58 11.98 10.51 6.39
N VAL A 59 12.65 10.86 5.30
CA VAL A 59 12.92 9.97 4.18
C VAL A 59 13.75 8.74 4.57
N ARG A 60 14.38 8.76 5.75
CA ARG A 60 15.14 7.65 6.31
C ARG A 60 14.26 6.64 7.04
N ASP A 61 13.02 7.00 7.38
CA ASP A 61 12.07 6.02 7.88
C ASP A 61 11.67 5.12 6.71
N VAL A 62 11.86 3.81 6.89
CA VAL A 62 11.49 2.80 5.91
C VAL A 62 10.67 1.72 6.61
N TYR A 63 9.43 1.55 6.18
CA TYR A 63 8.52 0.55 6.74
C TYR A 63 8.28 -0.55 5.73
N SER A 64 8.36 -1.78 6.22
CA SER A 64 8.13 -2.91 5.34
C SER A 64 6.65 -3.13 5.07
N HIS A 65 6.27 -3.22 3.78
CA HIS A 65 4.88 -3.47 3.39
C HIS A 65 4.26 -4.67 4.14
N TRP A 66 4.99 -5.76 4.35
CA TRP A 66 4.51 -6.96 5.06
C TRP A 66 4.12 -6.71 6.52
N GLN A 67 4.48 -5.58 7.12
CA GLN A 67 4.11 -5.25 8.49
C GLN A 67 2.64 -4.83 8.66
N PHE A 68 2.00 -4.42 7.56
CA PHE A 68 0.67 -3.82 7.57
C PHE A 68 -0.54 -4.72 7.22
N PRO A 69 -0.42 -5.86 6.50
CA PRO A 69 -1.53 -6.77 6.24
C PRO A 69 -2.33 -7.17 7.49
N PRO A 70 -1.73 -7.37 8.69
CA PRO A 70 -2.49 -7.65 9.90
C PRO A 70 -3.61 -6.66 10.20
N PHE A 71 -3.43 -5.37 9.91
CA PHE A 71 -4.48 -4.37 10.12
C PHE A 71 -5.72 -4.61 9.25
N PHE A 72 -5.53 -5.14 8.04
CA PHE A 72 -6.62 -5.38 7.09
C PHE A 72 -7.58 -6.48 7.55
N HIS A 73 -7.16 -7.34 8.49
CA HIS A 73 -8.02 -8.32 9.14
C HIS A 73 -8.95 -7.71 10.21
N LEU A 74 -8.73 -6.45 10.62
CA LEU A 74 -9.54 -5.80 11.65
C LEU A 74 -10.93 -5.41 11.12
N PRO A 75 -12.02 -5.75 11.84
CA PRO A 75 -13.38 -5.64 11.31
C PRO A 75 -13.91 -4.21 11.21
N SER A 76 -13.34 -3.28 11.98
CA SER A 76 -13.78 -1.87 11.99
C SER A 76 -12.91 -0.95 11.14
N LEU A 77 -11.82 -1.44 10.55
CA LEU A 77 -10.89 -0.58 9.82
C LEU A 77 -11.54 -0.07 8.53
N ARG A 78 -11.47 1.24 8.28
CA ARG A 78 -12.11 1.90 7.12
C ARG A 78 -11.13 2.80 6.38
N ASN A 79 -10.27 3.50 7.09
CA ASN A 79 -9.36 4.49 6.54
C ASN A 79 -7.92 4.10 6.85
N VAL A 80 -7.11 3.97 5.82
CA VAL A 80 -5.69 3.65 5.94
C VAL A 80 -4.91 4.72 5.20
N ASN A 81 -4.06 5.44 5.93
CA ASN A 81 -3.10 6.36 5.36
C ASN A 81 -1.71 5.98 5.87
N MET A 82 -0.85 5.53 4.97
CA MET A 82 0.49 5.07 5.29
C MET A 82 1.51 5.74 4.38
N GLY A 83 2.61 6.17 4.97
CA GLY A 83 3.78 6.68 4.28
C GLY A 83 4.99 5.78 4.52
N THR A 84 6.06 6.04 3.77
CA THR A 84 7.36 5.39 3.85
C THR A 84 7.28 3.86 3.74
N VAL A 85 6.23 3.35 3.08
CA VAL A 85 6.03 1.91 2.89
C VAL A 85 6.76 1.46 1.63
N LYS A 86 7.75 0.59 1.78
CA LYS A 86 8.49 0.04 0.65
C LYS A 86 8.14 -1.44 0.43
N GLU A 87 8.13 -1.86 -0.83
CA GLU A 87 8.07 -3.24 -1.27
C GLU A 87 9.48 -3.69 -1.65
N TYR A 88 10.09 -4.52 -0.80
CA TYR A 88 11.46 -5.01 -0.96
C TYR A 88 11.53 -6.52 -0.71
N LYS A 89 12.26 -7.24 -1.56
CA LYS A 89 12.32 -8.71 -1.54
C LYS A 89 13.26 -9.29 -0.46
N GLY A 90 14.22 -8.50 0.02
CA GLY A 90 15.24 -8.99 0.97
C GLY A 90 14.80 -9.04 2.43
N TRP A 91 13.58 -8.59 2.77
CA TRP A 91 13.14 -8.58 4.16
C TRP A 91 12.58 -9.91 4.64
N THR A 92 12.96 -10.28 5.86
CA THR A 92 12.38 -11.42 6.56
C THR A 92 10.98 -11.10 7.05
N ARG A 93 9.98 -11.80 6.51
CA ARG A 93 8.59 -11.69 6.96
C ARG A 93 8.40 -12.46 8.27
N LEU A 94 7.56 -11.91 9.15
CA LEU A 94 7.08 -12.65 10.31
C LEU A 94 6.25 -13.87 9.83
N ASN A 95 6.57 -15.05 10.33
CA ASN A 95 5.81 -16.27 10.05
C ASN A 95 4.50 -16.28 10.86
N HIS A 96 3.49 -15.57 10.39
CA HIS A 96 2.18 -15.49 11.03
C HIS A 96 1.06 -15.37 9.98
N PRO A 97 -0.06 -16.10 10.09
CA PRO A 97 -1.13 -16.09 9.08
C PRO A 97 -1.73 -14.70 8.80
N ALA A 98 -1.77 -13.82 9.81
CA ALA A 98 -2.25 -12.44 9.65
C ALA A 98 -1.35 -11.55 8.77
N VAL A 99 -0.11 -11.95 8.50
CA VAL A 99 0.85 -11.21 7.65
C VAL A 99 0.56 -11.41 6.16
N SER A 100 -0.41 -12.27 5.82
CA SER A 100 -0.89 -12.46 4.46
C SER A 100 -2.13 -11.63 4.16
N SER A 101 -2.32 -11.27 2.88
CA SER A 101 -3.54 -10.67 2.34
C SER A 101 -4.83 -11.33 2.85
N THR A 102 -5.85 -10.50 3.14
CA THR A 102 -7.20 -10.98 3.49
C THR A 102 -8.03 -11.42 2.28
N SER A 103 -7.57 -11.14 1.06
CA SER A 103 -8.23 -11.47 -0.22
C SER A 103 -9.72 -11.10 -0.25
N GLY A 104 -10.00 -9.80 -0.35
CA GLY A 104 -11.35 -9.26 -0.58
C GLY A 104 -12.26 -9.21 0.65
N LYS A 105 -11.70 -9.34 1.87
CA LYS A 105 -12.50 -9.38 3.12
C LYS A 105 -12.35 -8.12 3.96
N SER A 106 -11.33 -7.31 3.71
CA SER A 106 -11.07 -6.14 4.53
C SER A 106 -12.12 -5.07 4.27
N PRO A 107 -12.67 -4.44 5.32
CA PRO A 107 -13.69 -3.42 5.16
C PRO A 107 -13.11 -2.01 4.89
N VAL A 108 -11.80 -1.91 4.63
CA VAL A 108 -11.12 -0.68 4.23
C VAL A 108 -11.77 -0.12 2.97
N ALA A 109 -12.15 1.16 3.04
CA ALA A 109 -12.81 1.89 1.97
C ALA A 109 -11.94 3.02 1.40
N SER A 110 -10.95 3.52 2.16
CA SER A 110 -10.01 4.55 1.71
C SER A 110 -8.58 4.11 2.03
N LEU A 111 -7.73 4.05 1.01
CA LEU A 111 -6.32 3.67 1.07
C LEU A 111 -5.46 4.78 0.44
N VAL A 112 -4.65 5.42 1.27
CA VAL A 112 -3.78 6.54 0.90
C VAL A 112 -2.32 6.14 1.14
N LEU A 113 -1.52 6.26 0.09
CA LEU A 113 -0.09 5.88 0.01
C LEU A 113 0.67 6.99 -0.74
N GLU A 114 0.53 8.24 -0.29
CA GLU A 114 1.06 9.42 -0.99
C GLU A 114 2.40 9.92 -0.45
N SER A 115 2.99 9.27 0.56
CA SER A 115 4.23 9.74 1.19
C SER A 115 5.31 8.68 1.07
N HIS A 116 6.29 8.86 0.19
CA HIS A 116 7.49 8.00 0.11
C HIS A 116 7.25 6.49 -0.07
N CYS A 117 6.27 6.10 -0.88
CA CYS A 117 5.95 4.69 -1.15
C CYS A 117 6.45 4.27 -2.54
N ASN A 118 7.13 3.11 -2.66
CA ASN A 118 7.68 2.68 -3.95
C ASN A 118 6.76 1.77 -4.77
N GLY A 119 5.81 1.05 -4.14
CA GLY A 119 4.89 0.15 -4.82
C GLY A 119 5.53 -0.78 -5.86
N ARG A 120 6.73 -1.33 -5.58
CA ARG A 120 7.51 -2.22 -6.48
C ARG A 120 6.66 -3.33 -7.10
N ASP A 121 5.75 -3.90 -6.33
CA ASP A 121 4.84 -4.98 -6.70
C ASP A 121 3.38 -4.52 -6.81
N GLY A 122 3.20 -3.21 -7.03
CA GLY A 122 1.93 -2.56 -7.29
C GLY A 122 1.05 -2.41 -6.05
N VAL A 123 1.62 -2.50 -4.85
CA VAL A 123 0.89 -2.48 -3.56
C VAL A 123 -0.30 -3.44 -3.54
N ALA A 124 -0.18 -4.53 -4.31
CA ALA A 124 -1.29 -5.40 -4.63
C ALA A 124 -1.87 -6.09 -3.39
N GLU A 125 -1.03 -6.40 -2.40
CA GLU A 125 -1.44 -7.02 -1.14
C GLU A 125 -2.45 -6.15 -0.38
N PHE A 126 -2.32 -4.82 -0.43
CA PHE A 126 -3.26 -3.90 0.22
C PHE A 126 -4.54 -3.75 -0.60
N ILE A 127 -4.43 -3.49 -1.91
CA ILE A 127 -5.60 -3.28 -2.77
C ILE A 127 -6.49 -4.52 -2.79
N THR A 128 -5.91 -5.71 -3.00
CA THR A 128 -6.66 -6.98 -3.08
C THR A 128 -7.18 -7.44 -1.73
N SER A 129 -6.67 -6.92 -0.61
CA SER A 129 -7.22 -7.20 0.72
C SER A 129 -8.61 -6.59 0.91
N CYS A 130 -8.89 -5.46 0.28
CA CYS A 130 -10.15 -4.70 0.40
C CYS A 130 -11.33 -5.39 -0.29
N ALA A 131 -12.49 -5.37 0.37
CA ALA A 131 -13.74 -5.89 -0.18
C ALA A 131 -14.42 -4.90 -1.13
N ASN A 132 -14.41 -3.61 -0.77
CA ASN A 132 -15.09 -2.54 -1.49
C ASN A 132 -14.28 -1.24 -1.36
N LEU A 133 -13.06 -1.23 -1.91
CA LEU A 133 -12.24 -0.02 -1.91
C LEU A 133 -12.92 1.07 -2.75
N LYS A 134 -13.17 2.23 -2.13
CA LYS A 134 -13.82 3.40 -2.77
C LYS A 134 -12.80 4.44 -3.18
N GLU A 135 -11.77 4.66 -2.37
CA GLU A 135 -10.75 5.66 -2.62
C GLU A 135 -9.36 5.00 -2.59
N PHE A 136 -8.62 5.18 -3.67
CA PHE A 136 -7.22 4.82 -3.76
C PHE A 136 -6.39 6.03 -4.19
N ARG A 137 -5.44 6.42 -3.35
CA ARG A 137 -4.48 7.47 -3.63
C ARG A 137 -3.08 6.97 -3.47
N TYR A 138 -2.24 7.21 -4.45
CA TYR A 138 -0.87 6.73 -4.47
C TYR A 138 0.06 7.73 -5.15
N GLN A 139 1.18 8.00 -4.50
CA GLN A 139 2.29 8.75 -5.07
C GLN A 139 3.52 7.86 -5.07
N HIS A 140 4.01 7.54 -6.27
CA HIS A 140 5.23 6.74 -6.43
C HIS A 140 6.46 7.53 -6.01
N ASP A 141 7.36 6.84 -5.33
CA ASP A 141 8.71 7.26 -5.02
C ASP A 141 9.69 6.20 -5.57
N ASP A 142 10.61 6.62 -6.43
CA ASP A 142 11.56 5.73 -7.11
C ASP A 142 12.54 5.04 -6.13
N ASP A 143 12.74 5.59 -4.93
CA ASP A 143 13.73 5.08 -3.97
C ASP A 143 13.29 3.73 -3.36
N GLU A 144 14.12 2.70 -3.52
CA GLU A 144 13.85 1.37 -2.94
C GLU A 144 14.51 1.14 -1.57
N ASP A 145 15.76 1.55 -1.39
CA ASP A 145 16.54 1.33 -0.16
C ASP A 145 17.68 2.35 -0.04
N TRP A 146 17.59 3.28 0.92
CA TRP A 146 18.60 4.33 1.16
C TRP A 146 19.11 5.04 -0.13
N ALA A 147 18.29 5.15 -1.17
CA ALA A 147 18.64 5.64 -2.50
C ALA A 147 19.79 4.88 -3.22
N GLN A 148 20.05 3.61 -2.89
CA GLN A 148 21.07 2.80 -3.57
C GLN A 148 20.54 2.14 -4.85
N THR A 149 19.24 1.84 -4.90
CA THR A 149 18.55 1.33 -6.09
C THR A 149 17.29 2.15 -6.34
N CYS A 150 17.01 2.40 -7.61
CA CYS A 150 15.77 3.03 -8.06
C CYS A 150 14.91 2.01 -8.79
N LYS A 151 13.60 2.06 -8.56
CA LYS A 151 12.62 1.29 -9.30
C LYS A 151 11.68 2.24 -10.00
N ASN A 152 11.54 2.10 -11.31
CA ASN A 152 10.64 2.98 -12.04
C ASN A 152 9.20 2.68 -11.63
N PHE A 153 8.34 3.67 -11.81
CA PHE A 153 6.91 3.49 -11.61
C PHE A 153 6.33 2.39 -12.49
N GLN A 154 5.67 1.42 -11.86
CA GLN A 154 5.06 0.26 -12.52
C GLN A 154 3.53 0.34 -12.49
N PRO A 155 2.89 1.28 -13.22
CA PRO A 155 1.43 1.49 -13.17
C PRO A 155 0.64 0.25 -13.60
N GLN A 156 1.21 -0.59 -14.46
CA GLN A 156 0.57 -1.84 -14.92
C GLN A 156 0.33 -2.82 -13.77
N LYS A 157 1.23 -2.88 -12.78
CA LYS A 157 1.05 -3.76 -11.61
C LYS A 157 -0.08 -3.25 -10.71
N ILE A 158 -0.14 -1.94 -10.48
CA ILE A 158 -1.23 -1.29 -9.73
C ILE A 158 -2.55 -1.50 -10.47
N TYR A 159 -2.58 -1.29 -11.79
CA TYR A 159 -3.77 -1.50 -12.62
C TYR A 159 -4.33 -2.90 -12.45
N LYS A 160 -3.48 -3.94 -12.54
CA LYS A 160 -3.90 -5.34 -12.32
C LYS A 160 -4.56 -5.55 -10.96
N ALA A 161 -4.03 -4.94 -9.90
CA ALA A 161 -4.63 -5.04 -8.57
C ALA A 161 -5.96 -4.29 -8.49
N LEU A 162 -6.05 -3.08 -9.07
CA LEU A 162 -7.27 -2.27 -9.10
C LEU A 162 -8.42 -2.92 -9.89
N LEU A 163 -8.13 -3.84 -10.82
CA LEU A 163 -9.16 -4.65 -11.49
C LEU A 163 -10.07 -5.37 -10.48
N THR A 164 -9.55 -5.73 -9.31
CA THR A 164 -10.33 -6.39 -8.24
C THR A 164 -11.32 -5.47 -7.52
N GLN A 165 -11.19 -4.16 -7.68
CA GLN A 165 -11.99 -3.13 -7.00
C GLN A 165 -12.86 -2.31 -7.97
N LYS A 166 -12.95 -2.74 -9.24
CA LYS A 166 -13.70 -2.03 -10.30
C LYS A 166 -15.15 -1.73 -9.94
N HIS A 167 -15.79 -2.58 -9.14
CA HIS A 167 -17.20 -2.46 -8.76
C HIS A 167 -17.46 -1.38 -7.70
N SER A 168 -16.43 -0.92 -6.98
CA SER A 168 -16.58 -0.02 -5.83
C SER A 168 -15.76 1.25 -5.91
N LEU A 169 -14.72 1.31 -6.75
CA LEU A 169 -13.78 2.42 -6.79
C LEU A 169 -14.44 3.69 -7.34
N GLU A 170 -14.46 4.74 -6.53
CA GLU A 170 -15.05 6.05 -6.81
C GLU A 170 -13.97 7.12 -7.05
N VAL A 171 -12.83 7.01 -6.36
CA VAL A 171 -11.72 7.97 -6.43
C VAL A 171 -10.41 7.23 -6.72
N LEU A 172 -9.72 7.64 -7.77
CA LEU A 172 -8.40 7.15 -8.15
C LEU A 172 -7.45 8.34 -8.35
N HIS A 173 -6.43 8.43 -7.51
CA HIS A 173 -5.33 9.38 -7.66
C HIS A 173 -4.01 8.62 -7.80
N LEU A 174 -3.38 8.73 -8.97
CA LEU A 174 -2.06 8.19 -9.23
C LEU A 174 -1.14 9.36 -9.61
N SER A 175 -0.11 9.56 -8.82
CA SER A 175 0.94 10.52 -9.11
C SER A 175 2.30 9.85 -8.98
N HIS A 176 3.30 10.47 -9.57
CA HIS A 176 4.67 10.01 -9.52
C HIS A 176 5.53 11.21 -9.11
N ASN A 177 6.28 11.06 -8.03
CA ASN A 177 7.25 12.06 -7.63
C ASN A 177 8.52 11.84 -8.44
N VAL A 178 8.68 12.58 -9.55
CA VAL A 178 9.91 12.54 -10.34
C VAL A 178 11.01 13.23 -9.51
N GLN A 179 11.64 12.49 -8.60
CA GLN A 179 12.96 12.88 -8.13
C GLN A 179 13.90 12.59 -9.30
N VAL A 180 14.67 13.58 -9.74
CA VAL A 180 15.71 13.36 -10.76
C VAL A 180 16.68 12.33 -10.18
N SER A 181 16.51 11.07 -10.53
CA SER A 181 17.28 9.98 -9.94
C SER A 181 18.76 10.22 -10.21
N ARG A 182 19.55 10.22 -9.15
CA ARG A 182 21.01 10.34 -9.24
C ARG A 182 21.67 9.04 -9.70
N PHE A 183 20.89 7.98 -9.89
CA PHE A 183 21.35 6.62 -10.06
C PHE A 183 20.68 5.92 -11.25
N PRO A 184 21.40 5.03 -11.96
CA PRO A 184 20.82 4.27 -13.05
C PRO A 184 19.72 3.32 -12.56
N SER A 185 18.63 3.25 -13.33
CA SER A 185 17.55 2.27 -13.12
C SER A 185 18.06 0.84 -13.39
N ASP A 186 17.73 -0.11 -12.52
CA ASP A 186 18.05 -1.54 -12.67
C ASP A 186 16.94 -2.32 -13.41
N ASP A 187 16.03 -1.60 -14.07
CA ASP A 187 14.91 -2.20 -14.78
C ASP A 187 15.33 -2.74 -16.15
N LYS A 188 15.58 -4.06 -16.21
CA LYS A 188 15.40 -4.81 -17.45
C LYS A 188 13.91 -5.05 -17.65
N ASP A 189 13.25 -4.16 -18.37
CA ASP A 189 11.83 -4.27 -18.71
C ASP A 189 11.52 -5.62 -19.37
N GLU A 190 10.81 -6.51 -18.67
CA GLU A 190 10.26 -7.76 -19.25
C GLU A 190 8.99 -7.52 -20.09
N ASN A 191 8.49 -6.29 -20.14
CA ASN A 191 7.46 -5.88 -21.09
C ASN A 191 7.65 -4.40 -21.40
N GLY A 192 8.02 -4.10 -22.65
CA GLY A 192 8.24 -2.75 -23.13
C GLY A 192 7.02 -1.84 -22.97
N PRO A 193 7.21 -0.52 -23.16
CA PRO A 193 6.17 0.47 -22.95
C PRO A 193 4.98 0.23 -23.88
N VAL A 194 3.78 0.06 -23.30
CA VAL A 194 2.52 0.10 -24.04
C VAL A 194 2.10 1.57 -24.18
N PRO A 195 1.87 2.08 -25.39
CA PRO A 195 1.44 3.46 -25.59
C PRO A 195 0.14 3.77 -24.84
N LEU A 196 0.09 4.95 -24.21
CA LEU A 196 -1.06 5.50 -23.48
C LEU A 196 -2.34 5.61 -24.34
N ASP A 197 -2.21 5.56 -25.67
CA ASP A 197 -3.30 5.74 -26.63
C ASP A 197 -4.31 4.58 -26.65
N LEU A 198 -4.01 3.44 -26.01
CA LEU A 198 -4.96 2.32 -25.89
C LEU A 198 -5.96 2.45 -24.73
N ILE A 199 -5.81 3.46 -23.86
CA ILE A 199 -6.66 3.63 -22.66
C ILE A 199 -7.89 4.52 -22.94
N THR A 200 -7.85 5.36 -23.99
CA THR A 200 -9.00 6.14 -24.43
C THR A 200 -9.67 5.50 -25.63
N GLY A 201 -10.76 4.78 -25.39
CA GLY A 201 -11.59 4.20 -26.45
C GLY A 201 -12.13 5.27 -27.42
N GLY A 202 -12.03 4.95 -28.71
CA GLY A 202 -12.98 5.38 -29.74
C GLY A 202 -12.98 6.86 -30.13
N ALA A 203 -12.06 7.26 -31.00
CA ALA A 203 -12.31 8.35 -31.94
C ALA A 203 -11.69 8.00 -33.29
N GLN A 204 -12.54 7.55 -34.19
CA GLN A 204 -12.25 7.32 -35.60
C GLN A 204 -11.87 8.67 -36.23
N LYS A 205 -10.60 8.82 -36.66
CA LYS A 205 -10.19 9.93 -37.54
C LYS A 205 -10.16 9.45 -38.99
N PRO A 206 -10.68 10.23 -39.94
CA PRO A 206 -10.68 9.85 -41.35
C PRO A 206 -9.29 10.05 -41.95
N THR A 207 -8.67 8.98 -42.44
CA THR A 207 -7.43 9.06 -43.22
C THR A 207 -7.76 9.29 -44.68
N GLY A 208 -7.76 10.56 -45.10
CA GLY A 208 -7.58 10.91 -46.50
C GLY A 208 -6.09 11.01 -46.80
N TYR A 209 -5.56 10.10 -47.61
CA TYR A 209 -4.21 10.23 -48.19
C TYR A 209 -4.35 10.70 -49.65
N SER A 210 -3.79 11.88 -49.94
CA SER A 210 -3.51 12.34 -51.29
C SER A 210 -1.98 12.42 -51.44
N TYR A 211 -1.45 11.68 -52.40
CA TYR A 211 -0.05 11.78 -52.83
C TYR A 211 0.10 12.92 -53.85
N PRO A 212 1.19 13.69 -53.80
CA PRO A 212 1.71 14.33 -55.00
C PRO A 212 2.93 13.58 -55.53
N HIS A 213 2.84 13.25 -56.82
CA HIS A 213 3.98 12.96 -57.68
C HIS A 213 4.87 14.20 -57.83
N ARG A 214 6.17 14.05 -57.55
CA ARG A 214 7.24 14.22 -58.55
C ARG A 214 8.58 13.79 -58.00
#